data_AF-A0A9P1NAB7-F1
#
_entry.id   AF-A0A9P1NAB7-F1
#
_cell.length_a   1.000
_cell.length_b   1.000
_cell.length_c   1.000
_cell.angle_alpha   90.00
_cell.angle_beta   90.00
_cell.angle_gamma   90.00
#
_symmetry.space_group_name_H-M   'P 1'
#
loop_
_entity.id
_entity.type
_entity.pdbx_description
1 polymer ?
#
loop_
_entity_poly.entity_id
_entity_poly.type
_entity_poly.pdbx_seq_one_letter_code
_entity_poly.pdbx_strand_id
1 'polypeptide(L)'
;MANMEAEIRDLKKQILTLQQKVNAKTDTIVRLGQDLQISENEKNVLDARVKTLERNLERAERESEFATASEANQKLQYSNERQDLLEDLNRFKKENQILKREKQELADEKAELRKDCKTFRQTIARYEVEKLAGTARRNTLSEDEPSTSSLHIHEKLQTKYKQIESDLQTVLGIKEELLIERDELQQKVSRLSNELSYLLNGDSRRIAEDIDTLVAENRFLKARLNTAQEESESIKSTLEKYKTMAESVTSQKTSPKSEKVDSEKTSVAVINMKQIRELLASHSIELDDSDYRAITTILLDLCNDKQMALAHLRKANKVLGTRLHEVETKLSNFEVRSRTSSPRHENNVELQVPSK
;
A
#
# COMPACT_ATOMS: atom_id res chain seq x y z
N MET A 1 -55.88 58.71 -71.97
CA MET A 1 -55.62 57.25 -72.07
C MET A 1 -54.11 56.97 -71.97
N ALA A 2 -53.29 57.32 -72.97
CA ALA A 2 -51.86 56.98 -72.98
C ALA A 2 -51.00 57.53 -71.81
N ASN A 3 -51.27 58.76 -71.34
CA ASN A 3 -50.49 59.38 -70.24
C ASN A 3 -50.77 58.70 -68.88
N MET A 4 -52.04 58.31 -68.65
CA MET A 4 -52.47 57.60 -67.45
C MET A 4 -51.91 56.17 -67.40
N GLU A 5 -51.78 55.51 -68.56
CA GLU A 5 -51.13 54.19 -68.65
C GLU A 5 -49.62 54.22 -68.43
N ALA A 6 -48.95 55.33 -68.77
CA ALA A 6 -47.53 55.52 -68.47
C ALA A 6 -47.31 55.73 -66.96
N GLU A 7 -48.13 56.58 -66.33
CA GLU A 7 -48.09 56.84 -64.89
C GLU A 7 -48.40 55.58 -64.06
N ILE A 8 -49.41 54.79 -64.46
CA ILE A 8 -49.71 53.49 -63.85
C ILE A 8 -48.53 52.52 -63.98
N ARG A 9 -47.82 52.52 -65.12
CA ARG A 9 -46.63 51.66 -65.32
C ARG A 9 -45.46 52.07 -64.42
N ASP A 10 -45.23 53.37 -64.25
CA ASP A 10 -44.16 53.85 -63.37
C ASP A 10 -44.47 53.63 -61.89
N LEU A 11 -45.72 53.83 -61.47
CA LEU A 11 -46.16 53.46 -60.11
C LEU A 11 -46.00 51.96 -59.84
N LYS A 12 -46.34 51.09 -60.80
CA LYS A 12 -46.09 49.64 -60.67
C LYS A 12 -44.60 49.30 -60.51
N LYS A 13 -43.71 49.98 -61.27
CA LYS A 13 -42.26 49.82 -61.10
C LYS A 13 -41.80 50.28 -59.72
N GLN A 14 -42.27 51.44 -59.25
CA GLN A 14 -41.94 51.95 -57.93
C GLN A 14 -42.40 50.99 -56.83
N ILE A 15 -43.63 50.46 -56.90
CA ILE A 15 -44.16 49.45 -55.98
C ILE A 15 -43.27 48.20 -55.97
N LEU A 16 -42.88 47.68 -57.14
CA LEU A 16 -41.99 46.52 -57.24
C LEU A 16 -40.62 46.78 -56.58
N THR A 17 -40.02 47.96 -56.82
CA THR A 17 -38.74 48.30 -56.19
C THR A 17 -38.85 48.46 -54.68
N LEU A 18 -39.94 49.04 -54.18
CA LEU A 18 -40.20 49.14 -52.74
C LEU A 18 -40.44 47.76 -52.13
N GLN A 19 -41.19 46.89 -52.81
CA GLN A 19 -41.43 45.51 -52.37
C GLN A 19 -40.13 44.70 -52.29
N GLN A 20 -39.24 44.83 -53.28
CA GLN A 20 -37.90 44.21 -53.23
C GLN A 20 -37.06 44.75 -52.07
N LYS A 21 -37.08 46.06 -51.82
CA LYS A 21 -36.37 46.66 -50.68
C LYS A 21 -36.93 46.20 -49.33
N VAL A 22 -38.25 46.08 -49.22
CA VAL A 22 -38.90 45.55 -48.02
C VAL A 22 -38.50 44.10 -47.80
N ASN A 23 -38.58 43.26 -48.84
CA ASN A 23 -38.19 41.85 -48.76
C ASN A 23 -36.72 41.70 -48.34
N ALA A 24 -35.81 42.45 -48.96
CA ALA A 24 -34.38 42.41 -48.60
C ALA A 24 -34.13 42.83 -47.14
N LYS A 25 -34.84 43.86 -46.65
CA LYS A 25 -34.77 44.27 -45.24
C LYS A 25 -35.34 43.20 -44.31
N THR A 26 -36.46 42.58 -44.66
CA THR A 26 -37.05 41.45 -43.91
C THR A 26 -36.06 40.30 -43.80
N ASP A 27 -35.41 39.91 -44.90
CA ASP A 27 -34.41 38.83 -44.91
C ASP A 27 -33.18 39.16 -44.05
N THR A 28 -32.75 40.43 -44.03
CA THR A 28 -31.68 40.89 -43.14
C THR A 28 -32.10 40.83 -41.68
N ILE A 29 -33.32 41.27 -41.34
CA ILE A 29 -33.85 41.21 -39.97
C ILE A 29 -33.93 39.76 -39.49
N VAL A 30 -34.38 38.83 -40.33
CA VAL A 30 -34.45 37.40 -40.00
C VAL A 30 -33.05 36.84 -39.72
N ARG A 31 -32.06 37.14 -40.57
CA ARG A 31 -30.67 36.71 -40.35
C ARG A 31 -30.09 37.27 -39.05
N LEU A 32 -30.27 38.57 -38.80
CA LEU A 32 -29.81 39.18 -37.54
C LEU A 32 -30.51 38.57 -36.33
N GLY A 33 -31.79 38.21 -36.44
CA GLY A 33 -32.51 37.49 -35.38
C GLY A 33 -31.94 36.09 -35.12
N GLN A 34 -31.55 35.37 -36.17
CA GLN A 34 -30.88 34.06 -36.06
C GLN A 34 -29.49 34.19 -35.42
N ASP A 35 -28.68 35.17 -35.86
CA ASP A 35 -27.35 35.43 -35.31
C ASP A 35 -27.42 35.83 -33.83
N LEU A 36 -28.41 36.67 -33.46
CA LEU A 36 -28.66 37.05 -32.08
C LEU A 36 -29.02 35.83 -31.22
N GLN A 37 -29.90 34.96 -31.72
CA GLN A 37 -30.29 33.74 -31.01
C GLN A 37 -29.09 32.80 -30.79
N ILE A 38 -28.21 32.66 -31.78
CA ILE A 38 -26.97 31.87 -31.66
C ILE A 38 -26.07 32.49 -30.59
N SER A 39 -25.85 33.81 -30.63
CA SER A 39 -25.02 34.52 -29.66
C SER A 39 -25.58 34.41 -28.23
N GLU A 40 -26.91 34.48 -28.06
CA GLU A 40 -27.55 34.27 -26.76
C GLU A 40 -27.36 32.84 -26.24
N ASN A 41 -27.47 31.83 -27.11
CA ASN A 41 -27.23 30.44 -26.75
C ASN A 41 -25.77 30.22 -26.33
N GLU A 42 -24.80 30.76 -27.08
CA GLU A 42 -23.38 30.71 -26.74
C GLU A 42 -23.09 31.38 -25.40
N LYS A 43 -23.67 32.57 -25.16
CA LYS A 43 -23.56 33.27 -23.87
C LYS A 43 -24.08 32.41 -22.71
N ASN A 44 -25.22 31.76 -22.89
CA ASN A 44 -25.83 30.92 -21.84
C ASN A 44 -24.97 29.68 -21.54
N VAL A 45 -24.37 29.07 -22.56
CA VAL A 45 -23.45 27.93 -22.39
C VAL A 45 -22.16 28.37 -21.67
N LEU A 46 -21.61 29.53 -22.03
CA LEU A 46 -20.43 30.08 -21.37
C LEU A 46 -20.71 30.44 -19.90
N ASP A 47 -21.85 31.06 -19.61
CA ASP A 47 -22.26 31.38 -18.24
C ASP A 47 -22.42 30.13 -17.36
N ALA A 48 -23.04 29.07 -17.92
CA ALA A 48 -23.12 27.78 -17.24
C ALA A 48 -21.72 27.18 -16.98
N ARG A 49 -20.81 27.29 -17.97
CA ARG A 49 -19.44 26.78 -17.84
C ARG A 49 -18.64 27.53 -16.77
N VAL A 50 -18.75 28.85 -16.71
CA VAL A 50 -18.12 29.69 -15.68
C VAL A 50 -18.59 29.26 -14.29
N LYS A 51 -19.91 29.14 -14.09
CA LYS A 51 -20.49 28.68 -12.81
C LYS A 51 -20.04 27.27 -12.41
N THR A 52 -19.74 26.39 -13.36
CA THR A 52 -19.15 25.08 -13.07
C THR A 52 -17.69 25.21 -12.65
N LEU A 53 -16.92 26.04 -13.34
CA LEU A 53 -15.51 26.27 -13.02
C LEU A 53 -15.32 26.93 -11.65
N GLU A 54 -16.15 27.91 -11.29
CA GLU A 54 -16.14 28.55 -9.97
C GLU A 54 -16.36 27.54 -8.84
N ARG A 55 -17.37 26.67 -8.95
CA ARG A 55 -17.62 25.61 -7.95
C ARG A 55 -16.46 24.63 -7.83
N ASN A 56 -15.83 24.29 -8.95
CA ASN A 56 -14.66 23.41 -8.97
C ASN A 56 -13.45 24.09 -8.32
N LEU A 57 -13.26 25.39 -8.56
CA LEU A 57 -12.20 26.17 -7.95
C LEU A 57 -12.37 26.23 -6.43
N GLU A 58 -13.56 26.61 -5.95
CA GLU A 58 -13.85 26.62 -4.51
C GLU A 58 -13.64 25.25 -3.85
N ARG A 59 -13.96 24.16 -4.55
CA ARG A 59 -13.72 22.81 -4.05
C ARG A 59 -12.22 22.53 -3.94
N ALA A 60 -11.45 22.84 -4.98
CA ALA A 60 -10.00 22.66 -5.00
C ALA A 60 -9.31 23.52 -3.93
N GLU A 61 -9.77 24.74 -3.70
CA GLU A 61 -9.28 25.64 -2.64
C GLU A 61 -9.51 25.02 -1.25
N ARG A 62 -10.72 24.53 -0.96
CA ARG A 62 -11.02 23.84 0.31
C ARG A 62 -10.16 22.57 0.50
N GLU A 63 -9.96 21.80 -0.55
CA GLU A 63 -9.10 20.60 -0.52
C GLU A 63 -7.63 20.98 -0.25
N SER A 64 -7.16 22.09 -0.82
CA SER A 64 -5.81 22.62 -0.58
C SER A 64 -5.63 23.15 0.86
N GLU A 65 -6.62 23.88 1.39
CA GLU A 65 -6.63 24.34 2.78
C GLU A 65 -6.59 23.16 3.76
N PHE A 66 -7.38 22.12 3.50
CA PHE A 66 -7.38 20.92 4.33
C PHE A 66 -6.01 20.20 4.30
N ALA A 67 -5.41 20.07 3.11
CA ALA A 67 -4.10 19.44 2.95
C ALA A 67 -3.00 20.22 3.70
N THR A 68 -2.99 21.56 3.59
CA THR A 68 -2.00 22.41 4.28
C THR A 68 -2.18 22.38 5.80
N ALA A 69 -3.41 22.38 6.31
CA ALA A 69 -3.69 22.22 7.74
C ALA A 69 -3.26 20.84 8.26
N SER A 70 -3.51 19.78 7.49
CA SER A 70 -3.06 18.41 7.81
C SER A 70 -1.54 18.30 7.88
N GLU A 71 -0.84 18.88 6.91
CA GLU A 71 0.63 18.91 6.88
C GLU A 71 1.21 19.67 8.09
N ALA A 72 0.61 20.80 8.46
CA ALA A 72 1.02 21.57 9.64
C ALA A 72 0.85 20.76 10.94
N ASN A 73 -0.27 20.05 11.09
CA ASN A 73 -0.52 19.18 12.25
C ASN A 73 0.48 18.03 12.32
N GLN A 74 0.80 17.38 11.19
CA GLN A 74 1.80 16.31 11.14
C GLN A 74 3.19 16.83 11.54
N LYS A 75 3.60 18.00 11.03
CA LYS A 75 4.88 18.63 11.41
C LYS A 75 4.96 18.91 12.91
N LEU A 76 3.87 19.41 13.51
CA LEU A 76 3.80 19.67 14.94
C LEU A 76 3.91 18.36 15.74
N GLN A 77 3.19 17.31 15.33
CA GLN A 77 3.24 16.01 15.98
C GLN A 77 4.67 15.42 15.96
N TYR A 78 5.33 15.43 14.79
CA TYR A 78 6.71 14.95 14.67
C TYR A 78 7.70 15.79 15.49
N SER A 79 7.48 17.10 15.59
CA SER A 79 8.31 17.97 16.43
C SER A 79 8.19 17.61 17.91
N ASN A 80 6.97 17.36 18.39
CA ASN A 80 6.72 16.97 19.77
C ASN A 80 7.31 15.60 20.09
N GLU A 81 7.05 14.59 19.25
CA GLU A 81 7.61 13.24 19.42
C GLU A 81 9.15 13.25 19.42
N ARG A 82 9.75 14.06 18.54
CA ARG A 82 11.20 14.26 18.53
C ARG A 82 11.71 14.91 19.83
N GLN A 83 10.96 15.85 20.40
CA GLN A 83 11.32 16.46 21.68
C GLN A 83 11.26 15.44 22.81
N ASP A 84 10.18 14.66 22.89
CA ASP A 84 10.00 13.61 23.91
C ASP A 84 11.13 12.57 23.84
N LEU A 85 11.48 12.10 22.64
CA LEU A 85 12.59 11.19 22.42
C LEU A 85 13.94 11.79 22.84
N LEU A 86 14.14 13.09 22.65
CA LEU A 86 15.34 13.78 23.08
C LEU A 86 15.43 13.87 24.62
N GLU A 87 14.30 14.14 25.28
CA GLU A 87 14.19 14.17 26.73
C GLU A 87 14.46 12.78 27.34
N ASP A 88 13.88 11.73 26.77
CA ASP A 88 14.12 10.33 27.12
C ASP A 88 15.59 9.95 26.98
N LEU A 89 16.20 10.30 25.85
CA LEU A 89 17.61 10.02 25.59
C LEU A 89 18.52 10.74 26.59
N ASN A 90 18.18 11.97 26.97
CA ASN A 90 18.91 12.70 28.01
C ASN A 90 18.72 12.08 29.39
N ARG A 91 17.51 11.60 29.72
CA ARG A 91 17.23 10.87 30.97
C ARG A 91 18.09 9.60 31.05
N PHE A 92 18.05 8.76 30.02
CA PHE A 92 18.83 7.51 30.00
C PHE A 92 20.33 7.76 30.02
N LYS A 93 20.83 8.82 29.38
CA LYS A 93 22.24 9.22 29.49
C LYS A 93 22.63 9.56 30.93
N LYS A 94 21.81 10.32 31.66
CA LYS A 94 22.05 10.67 33.07
C LYS A 94 22.02 9.43 33.95
N GLU A 95 21.03 8.56 33.78
CA GLU A 95 20.91 7.31 34.51
C GLU A 95 22.12 6.40 34.27
N ASN A 96 22.55 6.25 33.01
CA ASN A 96 23.74 5.48 32.67
C ASN A 96 25.02 6.04 33.30
N GLN A 97 25.13 7.37 33.42
CA GLN A 97 26.25 8.00 34.13
C GLN A 97 26.21 7.75 35.64
N ILE A 98 25.02 7.74 36.25
CA ILE A 98 24.85 7.40 37.68
C ILE A 98 25.26 5.95 37.90
N LEU A 99 24.71 5.01 37.14
CA LEU A 99 25.02 3.58 37.25
C LEU A 99 26.51 3.29 37.01
N LYS A 100 27.17 4.03 36.11
CA LYS A 100 28.62 3.93 35.91
C LYS A 100 29.42 4.36 37.14
N ARG A 101 28.98 5.42 37.83
CA ARG A 101 29.61 5.86 39.09
C ARG A 101 29.40 4.84 40.19
N GLU A 102 28.17 4.37 40.40
CA GLU A 102 27.87 3.34 41.40
C GLU A 102 28.66 2.05 41.15
N LYS A 103 28.76 1.62 39.88
CA LYS A 103 29.59 0.47 39.50
C LYS A 103 31.06 0.67 39.85
N GLN A 104 31.58 1.88 39.67
CA GLN A 104 32.98 2.20 40.01
C GLN A 104 33.18 2.22 41.52
N GLU A 105 32.27 2.84 42.27
CA GLU A 105 32.29 2.89 43.74
C GLU A 105 32.27 1.47 44.33
N LEU A 106 31.38 0.60 43.85
CA LEU A 106 31.34 -0.81 44.26
C LEU A 106 32.61 -1.59 43.89
N ALA A 107 33.24 -1.26 42.75
CA ALA A 107 34.49 -1.89 42.34
C ALA A 107 35.66 -1.48 43.26
N ASP A 108 35.69 -0.22 43.69
CA ASP A 108 36.68 0.32 44.60
C ASP A 108 36.50 -0.26 46.01
N GLU A 109 35.27 -0.33 46.53
CA GLU A 109 34.94 -0.98 47.80
C GLU A 109 35.34 -2.47 47.79
N LYS A 110 35.04 -3.18 46.70
CA LYS A 110 35.48 -4.57 46.52
C LYS A 110 37.01 -4.71 46.52
N ALA A 111 37.73 -3.73 45.99
CA ALA A 111 39.19 -3.74 45.99
C ALA A 111 39.76 -3.47 47.39
N GLU A 112 39.13 -2.59 48.16
CA GLU A 112 39.48 -2.30 49.56
C GLU A 112 39.25 -3.51 50.45
N LEU A 113 38.05 -4.11 50.43
CA LEU A 113 37.74 -5.34 51.18
C LEU A 113 38.70 -6.50 50.86
N ARG A 114 39.16 -6.61 49.61
CA ARG A 114 40.18 -7.59 49.21
C ARG A 114 41.55 -7.31 49.83
N LYS A 115 41.95 -6.03 49.94
CA LYS A 115 43.19 -5.63 50.63
C LYS A 115 43.07 -5.96 52.12
N ASP A 116 41.93 -5.68 52.74
CA ASP A 116 41.67 -5.99 54.14
C ASP A 116 41.69 -7.50 54.42
N CYS A 117 41.05 -8.30 53.57
CA CYS A 117 41.18 -9.76 53.66
C CYS A 117 42.63 -10.24 53.58
N LYS A 118 43.47 -9.60 52.75
CA LYS A 118 44.89 -9.94 52.62
C LYS A 118 45.68 -9.55 53.88
N THR A 119 45.44 -8.36 54.43
CA THR A 119 46.08 -7.93 55.68
C THR A 119 45.66 -8.81 56.85
N PHE A 120 44.36 -9.14 56.98
CA PHE A 120 43.88 -10.08 58.00
C PHE A 120 44.54 -11.45 57.87
N ARG A 121 44.66 -12.01 56.66
CA ARG A 121 45.38 -13.28 56.44
C ARG A 121 46.85 -13.19 56.86
N GLN A 122 47.53 -12.08 56.55
CA GLN A 122 48.93 -11.88 56.96
C GLN A 122 49.07 -11.74 58.48
N THR A 123 48.14 -11.03 59.14
CA THR A 123 48.13 -10.86 60.60
C THR A 123 47.90 -12.20 61.29
N ILE A 124 46.95 -13.01 60.81
CA ILE A 124 46.71 -14.37 61.31
C ILE A 124 47.97 -15.22 61.19
N ALA A 125 48.61 -15.22 60.02
CA ALA A 125 49.84 -15.97 59.79
C ALA A 125 51.00 -15.53 60.71
N ARG A 126 51.16 -14.21 60.95
CA ARG A 126 52.14 -13.70 61.91
C ARG A 126 51.85 -14.17 63.33
N TYR A 127 50.60 -14.11 63.76
CA TYR A 127 50.18 -14.54 65.09
C TYR A 127 50.39 -16.06 65.31
N GLU A 128 50.16 -16.87 64.27
CA GLU A 128 50.43 -18.31 64.29
C GLU A 128 51.93 -18.61 64.42
N VAL A 129 52.79 -17.90 63.66
CA VAL A 129 54.25 -18.03 63.75
C VAL A 129 54.77 -17.59 65.12
N GLU A 130 54.26 -16.48 65.67
CA GLU A 130 54.64 -15.98 66.98
C GLU A 130 54.20 -16.92 68.11
N LYS A 131 53.02 -17.54 67.99
CA LYS A 131 52.55 -18.60 68.90
C LYS A 131 53.44 -19.84 68.85
N LEU A 132 53.89 -20.25 67.66
CA LEU A 132 54.82 -21.37 67.48
C LEU A 132 56.23 -21.05 68.02
N ALA A 133 56.72 -19.83 67.84
CA ALA A 133 58.00 -19.36 68.40
C ALA A 133 57.94 -19.21 69.94
N GLY A 134 56.78 -18.80 70.48
CA GLY A 134 56.53 -18.71 71.92
C GLY A 134 56.35 -20.06 72.62
N THR A 135 55.91 -21.10 71.90
CA THR A 135 55.85 -22.49 72.42
C THR A 135 57.22 -23.18 72.39
N ALA A 136 58.13 -22.80 71.48
CA ALA A 136 59.51 -23.28 71.49
C ALA A 136 60.37 -22.74 72.66
N ARG A 137 59.98 -21.62 73.28
CA ARG A 137 60.65 -21.04 74.46
C ARG A 137 60.00 -21.32 75.81
N ARG A 138 58.85 -22.02 75.84
CA ARG A 138 58.08 -22.29 77.07
C ARG A 138 57.90 -23.79 77.32
N ASN A 139 58.97 -24.57 77.15
CA ASN A 139 59.00 -26.00 77.48
C ASN A 139 60.03 -26.32 78.58
N THR A 140 60.11 -25.45 79.59
CA THR A 140 60.58 -25.83 80.93
C THR A 140 59.60 -25.26 81.93
N LEU A 141 59.17 -26.13 82.84
CA LEU A 141 58.40 -25.91 84.07
C LEU A 141 56.89 -26.18 84.05
N SER A 142 56.55 -27.15 84.93
CA SER A 142 55.35 -27.33 85.75
C SER A 142 54.07 -27.71 85.01
N GLU A 143 53.65 -28.98 85.12
CA GLU A 143 52.85 -29.58 86.21
C GLU A 143 51.44 -28.95 86.33
N ASP A 144 50.46 -29.80 86.06
CA ASP A 144 49.10 -29.84 86.61
C ASP A 144 48.17 -28.65 86.37
N GLU A 145 47.73 -28.48 85.10
CA GLU A 145 46.33 -28.24 84.64
C GLU A 145 46.27 -27.77 83.14
N PRO A 146 46.49 -28.63 82.12
CA PRO A 146 46.51 -28.18 80.71
C PRO A 146 45.37 -28.72 79.83
N SER A 147 44.61 -29.70 80.30
CA SER A 147 43.63 -30.42 79.49
C SER A 147 42.38 -29.59 79.21
N THR A 148 41.94 -28.76 80.15
CA THR A 148 40.73 -27.92 80.01
C THR A 148 40.96 -26.72 79.09
N SER A 149 42.12 -26.06 79.20
CA SER A 149 42.48 -24.89 78.40
C SER A 149 42.78 -25.23 76.93
N SER A 150 43.43 -26.38 76.68
CA SER A 150 43.67 -26.86 75.31
C SER A 150 42.37 -27.27 74.61
N LEU A 151 41.46 -27.91 75.34
CA LEU A 151 40.14 -28.32 74.84
C LEU A 151 39.26 -27.10 74.53
N HIS A 152 39.29 -26.05 75.36
CA HIS A 152 38.59 -24.78 75.09
C HIS A 152 39.10 -24.06 73.82
N ILE A 153 40.41 -24.12 73.54
CA ILE A 153 40.98 -23.58 72.30
C ILE A 153 40.52 -24.40 71.09
N HIS A 154 40.46 -25.73 71.22
CA HIS A 154 39.94 -26.60 70.17
C HIS A 154 38.46 -26.35 69.88
N GLU A 155 37.62 -26.17 70.89
CA GLU A 155 36.20 -25.81 70.72
C GLU A 155 36.03 -24.44 70.01
N LYS A 156 36.85 -23.45 70.38
CA LYS A 156 36.87 -22.14 69.69
C LYS A 156 37.33 -22.23 68.23
N LEU A 157 38.28 -23.11 67.93
CA LEU A 157 38.72 -23.35 66.55
C LEU A 157 37.65 -24.09 65.74
N GLN A 158 36.99 -25.07 66.36
CA GLN A 158 35.95 -25.87 65.72
C GLN A 158 34.69 -25.04 65.44
N THR A 159 34.33 -24.11 66.33
CA THR A 159 33.24 -23.15 66.09
C THR A 159 33.59 -22.20 64.94
N LYS A 160 34.81 -21.67 64.87
CA LYS A 160 35.25 -20.87 63.72
C LYS A 160 35.29 -21.66 62.42
N TYR A 161 35.72 -22.92 62.45
CA TYR A 161 35.71 -23.80 61.29
C TYR A 161 34.28 -23.98 60.77
N LYS A 162 33.34 -24.32 61.66
CA LYS A 162 31.92 -24.45 61.33
C LYS A 162 31.32 -23.15 60.79
N GLN A 163 31.74 -22.00 61.32
CA GLN A 163 31.30 -20.69 60.81
C GLN A 163 31.79 -20.47 59.37
N ILE A 164 33.08 -20.70 59.11
CA ILE A 164 33.66 -20.55 57.76
C ILE A 164 33.02 -21.54 56.77
N GLU A 165 32.72 -22.76 57.20
CA GLU A 165 32.02 -23.76 56.40
C GLU A 165 30.61 -23.28 56.03
N SER A 166 29.88 -22.72 57.00
CA SER A 166 28.57 -22.09 56.75
C SER A 166 28.67 -20.90 55.80
N ASP A 167 29.61 -19.98 56.02
CA ASP A 167 29.81 -18.80 55.19
C ASP A 167 30.18 -19.20 53.74
N LEU A 168 31.01 -20.23 53.57
CA LEU A 168 31.36 -20.77 52.26
C LEU A 168 30.14 -21.34 51.55
N GLN A 169 29.29 -22.08 52.27
CA GLN A 169 28.02 -22.60 51.74
C GLN A 169 27.12 -21.46 51.24
N THR A 170 26.99 -20.38 52.03
CA THR A 170 26.20 -19.20 51.66
C THR A 170 26.77 -18.50 50.43
N VAL A 171 28.08 -18.30 50.35
CA VAL A 171 28.73 -17.67 49.19
C VAL A 171 28.60 -18.52 47.92
N LEU A 172 28.64 -19.85 48.04
CA LEU A 172 28.40 -20.76 46.92
C LEU A 172 26.96 -20.64 46.41
N GLY A 173 25.97 -20.55 47.30
CA GLY A 173 24.57 -20.31 46.92
C GLY A 173 24.38 -18.98 46.17
N ILE A 174 24.93 -17.88 46.70
CA ILE A 174 24.88 -16.57 46.04
C ILE A 174 25.55 -16.62 44.67
N LYS A 175 26.68 -17.35 44.54
CA LYS A 175 27.35 -17.53 43.25
C LYS A 175 26.45 -18.26 42.25
N GLU A 176 25.74 -19.31 42.67
CA GLU A 176 24.81 -20.03 41.79
C GLU A 176 23.64 -19.14 41.33
N GLU A 177 23.05 -18.35 42.23
CA GLU A 177 22.02 -17.36 41.88
C GLU A 177 22.53 -16.34 40.84
N LEU A 178 23.73 -15.79 41.04
CA LEU A 178 24.34 -14.87 40.09
C LEU A 178 24.66 -15.51 38.74
N LEU A 179 24.97 -16.81 38.70
CA LEU A 179 25.18 -17.53 37.44
C LEU A 179 23.87 -17.67 36.67
N ILE A 180 22.76 -17.98 37.35
CA ILE A 180 21.42 -18.06 36.77
C ILE A 180 21.01 -16.69 36.19
N GLU A 181 21.15 -15.62 36.97
CA GLU A 181 20.82 -14.26 36.52
C GLU A 181 21.67 -13.85 35.30
N ARG A 182 22.96 -14.19 35.31
CA ARG A 182 23.85 -13.94 34.16
C ARG A 182 23.41 -14.71 32.91
N ASP A 183 22.99 -15.96 33.04
CA ASP A 183 22.50 -16.78 31.92
C ASP A 183 21.18 -16.20 31.36
N GLU A 184 20.26 -15.78 32.23
CA GLU A 184 19.01 -15.12 31.80
C GLU A 184 19.28 -13.80 31.06
N LEU A 185 20.19 -12.98 31.58
CA LEU A 185 20.59 -11.73 30.92
C LEU A 185 21.26 -12.00 29.57
N GLN A 186 22.12 -13.02 29.46
CA GLN A 186 22.70 -13.43 28.18
C GLN A 186 21.64 -13.86 27.17
N GLN A 187 20.62 -14.60 27.61
CA GLN A 187 19.51 -15.00 26.76
C GLN A 187 18.69 -13.79 26.30
N LYS A 188 18.43 -12.83 27.19
CA LYS A 188 17.74 -11.58 26.87
C LYS A 188 18.50 -10.74 25.86
N VAL A 189 19.82 -10.61 26.02
CA VAL A 189 20.69 -9.91 25.05
C VAL A 189 20.65 -10.60 23.69
N SER A 190 20.76 -11.93 23.64
CA SER A 190 20.67 -12.69 22.38
C SER A 190 19.33 -12.47 21.69
N ARG A 191 18.22 -12.54 22.42
CA ARG A 191 16.88 -12.28 21.88
C ARG A 191 16.74 -10.86 21.33
N LEU A 192 17.12 -9.85 22.11
CA LEU A 192 17.05 -8.45 21.68
C LEU A 192 17.97 -8.17 20.49
N SER A 193 19.16 -8.77 20.45
CA SER A 193 20.07 -8.67 19.31
C SER A 193 19.46 -9.26 18.04
N ASN A 194 18.75 -10.38 18.16
CA ASN A 194 18.03 -10.98 17.04
C ASN A 194 16.86 -10.08 16.59
N GLU A 195 16.03 -9.58 17.51
CA GLU A 195 14.94 -8.64 17.20
C GLU A 195 15.47 -7.36 16.53
N LEU A 196 16.56 -6.79 17.05
CA LEU A 196 17.21 -5.62 16.47
C LEU A 196 17.77 -5.91 15.08
N SER A 197 18.32 -7.11 14.86
CA SER A 197 18.77 -7.54 13.53
C SER A 197 17.60 -7.66 12.55
N TYR A 198 16.44 -8.17 13.00
CA TYR A 198 15.22 -8.19 12.19
C TYR A 198 14.68 -6.79 11.87
N LEU A 199 14.79 -5.83 12.81
CA LEU A 199 14.37 -4.45 12.59
C LEU A 199 15.32 -3.68 11.66
N LEU A 200 16.63 -3.79 11.88
CA LEU A 200 17.64 -3.06 11.11
C LEU A 200 17.81 -3.60 9.69
N ASN A 201 17.81 -4.92 9.53
CA ASN A 201 17.99 -5.54 8.21
C ASN A 201 16.67 -5.76 7.47
N GLY A 202 15.53 -5.56 8.17
CA GLY A 202 14.21 -5.99 7.74
C GLY A 202 14.12 -7.52 7.64
N ASP A 203 12.91 -8.08 7.81
CA ASP A 203 12.71 -9.46 7.37
C ASP A 203 12.81 -9.47 5.85
N SER A 204 13.85 -10.10 5.30
CA SER A 204 14.07 -10.17 3.86
C SER A 204 12.87 -10.79 3.14
N ARG A 205 12.08 -11.63 3.84
CA ARG A 205 10.77 -12.12 3.38
C ARG A 205 9.71 -11.02 3.31
N ARG A 206 9.63 -10.16 4.32
CA ARG A 206 8.66 -9.05 4.36
C ARG A 206 8.99 -7.97 3.34
N ILE A 207 10.27 -7.65 3.14
CA ILE A 207 10.71 -6.74 2.06
C ILE A 207 10.35 -7.34 0.69
N ALA A 208 10.58 -8.63 0.49
CA ALA A 208 10.20 -9.30 -0.76
C ALA A 208 8.66 -9.31 -0.96
N GLU A 209 7.89 -9.59 0.09
CA GLU A 209 6.42 -9.56 0.07
C GLU A 209 5.87 -8.14 -0.20
N ASP A 210 6.48 -7.11 0.39
CA ASP A 210 6.11 -5.71 0.17
C ASP A 210 6.42 -5.30 -1.29
N ILE A 211 7.57 -5.72 -1.83
CA ILE A 211 7.93 -5.50 -3.25
C ILE A 211 6.96 -6.22 -4.18
N ASP A 212 6.64 -7.49 -3.92
CA ASP A 212 5.70 -8.27 -4.72
C ASP A 212 4.29 -7.65 -4.69
N THR A 213 3.87 -7.13 -3.54
CA THR A 213 2.59 -6.42 -3.38
C THR A 213 2.58 -5.13 -4.20
N LEU A 214 3.64 -4.33 -4.13
CA LEU A 214 3.79 -3.11 -4.94
C LEU A 214 3.83 -3.42 -6.44
N VAL A 215 4.49 -4.51 -6.86
CA VAL A 215 4.52 -4.95 -8.26
C VAL A 215 3.13 -5.39 -8.73
N ALA A 216 2.38 -6.12 -7.90
CA ALA A 216 1.01 -6.52 -8.21
C ALA A 216 0.08 -5.29 -8.33
N GLU A 217 0.20 -4.33 -7.42
CA GLU A 217 -0.55 -3.07 -7.48
C GLU A 217 -0.19 -2.26 -8.74
N ASN A 218 1.10 -2.14 -9.06
CA ASN A 218 1.56 -1.46 -10.27
C ASN A 218 0.99 -2.11 -11.54
N ARG A 219 0.95 -3.45 -11.58
CA ARG A 219 0.36 -4.22 -12.68
C ARG A 219 -1.15 -3.99 -12.79
N PHE A 220 -1.86 -3.94 -11.66
CA PHE A 220 -3.28 -3.64 -11.63
C PHE A 220 -3.60 -2.22 -12.10
N LEU A 221 -2.86 -1.22 -11.62
CA LEU A 221 -3.02 0.17 -12.03
C LEU A 221 -2.71 0.36 -13.52
N LYS A 222 -1.67 -0.30 -14.05
CA LYS A 222 -1.39 -0.31 -15.49
C LYS A 222 -2.52 -0.93 -16.30
N ALA A 223 -3.08 -2.04 -15.85
CA ALA A 223 -4.22 -2.66 -16.52
C ALA A 223 -5.43 -1.71 -16.55
N ARG A 224 -5.73 -1.05 -15.43
CA ARG A 224 -6.82 -0.06 -15.32
C ARG A 224 -6.58 1.16 -16.22
N LEU A 225 -5.34 1.65 -16.31
CA LEU A 225 -4.98 2.73 -17.21
C LEU A 225 -5.20 2.32 -18.68
N ASN A 226 -4.76 1.12 -19.07
CA ASN A 226 -4.97 0.61 -20.42
C ASN A 226 -6.45 0.47 -20.75
N THR A 227 -7.28 -0.05 -19.82
CA THR A 227 -8.74 -0.10 -20.02
C THR A 227 -9.33 1.30 -20.24
N ALA A 228 -8.93 2.28 -19.43
CA ALA A 228 -9.40 3.66 -19.59
C ALA A 228 -8.95 4.28 -20.93
N GLN A 229 -7.76 3.93 -21.43
CA GLN A 229 -7.29 4.32 -22.75
C GLN A 229 -8.10 3.66 -23.87
N GLU A 230 -8.34 2.35 -23.80
CA GLU A 230 -9.21 1.62 -24.75
C GLU A 230 -10.63 2.24 -24.80
N GLU A 231 -11.20 2.58 -23.64
CA GLU A 231 -12.51 3.25 -23.56
C GLU A 231 -12.49 4.65 -24.17
N SER A 232 -11.46 5.45 -23.88
CA SER A 232 -11.28 6.78 -24.48
C SER A 232 -11.15 6.70 -26.01
N GLU A 233 -10.39 5.75 -26.53
CA GLU A 233 -10.25 5.54 -27.98
C GLU A 233 -11.58 5.09 -28.62
N SER A 234 -12.31 4.19 -27.96
CA SER A 234 -13.65 3.77 -28.39
C SER A 234 -14.64 4.94 -28.45
N ILE A 235 -14.64 5.81 -27.43
CA ILE A 235 -15.48 7.02 -27.40
C ILE A 235 -15.08 7.97 -28.54
N LYS A 236 -13.78 8.20 -28.77
CA LYS A 236 -13.31 9.04 -29.89
C LYS A 236 -13.77 8.50 -31.24
N SER A 237 -13.61 7.20 -31.49
CA SER A 237 -14.08 6.58 -32.73
C SER A 237 -15.61 6.68 -32.88
N THR A 238 -16.35 6.50 -31.80
CA THR A 238 -17.81 6.63 -31.79
C THR A 238 -18.24 8.08 -32.08
N LEU A 239 -17.54 9.07 -31.51
CA LEU A 239 -17.79 10.48 -31.77
C LEU A 239 -17.49 10.84 -33.24
N GLU A 240 -16.42 10.32 -33.82
CA GLU A 240 -16.10 10.49 -35.25
C GLU A 240 -17.21 9.90 -36.15
N LYS A 241 -17.75 8.72 -35.80
CA LYS A 241 -18.90 8.13 -36.51
C LYS A 241 -20.15 9.01 -36.40
N TYR A 242 -20.48 9.51 -35.22
CA TYR A 242 -21.62 10.43 -35.07
C TYR A 242 -21.42 11.74 -35.83
N LYS A 243 -20.20 12.27 -35.84
CA LYS A 243 -19.85 13.48 -36.60
C LYS A 243 -20.03 13.27 -38.10
N THR A 244 -19.52 12.17 -38.64
CA THR A 244 -19.67 11.84 -40.08
C THR A 244 -21.13 11.60 -40.47
N MET A 245 -21.95 10.97 -39.61
CA MET A 245 -23.40 10.85 -39.84
C MET A 245 -24.13 12.21 -39.77
N ALA A 246 -23.74 13.11 -38.87
CA ALA A 246 -24.32 14.44 -38.79
C ALA A 246 -23.98 15.29 -40.03
N GLU A 247 -22.75 15.19 -40.53
CA GLU A 247 -22.28 15.85 -41.75
C GLU A 247 -22.96 15.29 -43.02
N SER A 248 -23.20 13.97 -43.09
CA SER A 248 -23.91 13.34 -44.22
C SER A 248 -25.41 13.69 -44.26
N VAL A 249 -26.08 13.75 -43.10
CA VAL A 249 -27.49 14.20 -42.98
C VAL A 249 -27.63 15.69 -43.32
N THR A 250 -26.62 16.50 -42.99
CA THR A 250 -26.58 17.92 -43.37
C THR A 250 -26.39 18.08 -44.88
N SER A 251 -25.56 17.25 -45.50
CA SER A 251 -25.30 17.25 -46.95
C SER A 251 -26.49 16.74 -47.79
N GLN A 252 -27.36 15.89 -47.22
CA GLN A 252 -28.59 15.43 -47.90
C GLN A 252 -29.74 16.46 -47.88
N LYS A 253 -29.68 17.49 -47.03
CA LYS A 253 -30.72 18.54 -46.95
C LYS A 253 -30.51 19.70 -47.93
N THR A 254 -29.45 19.70 -48.73
CA THR A 254 -29.09 20.81 -49.63
C THR A 254 -29.30 20.52 -51.13
N SER A 255 -30.06 19.49 -51.51
CA SER A 255 -30.51 19.30 -52.90
C SER A 255 -31.98 19.72 -53.08
N PRO A 256 -32.33 20.52 -54.12
CA PRO A 256 -33.71 20.96 -54.33
C PRO A 256 -34.53 19.95 -55.17
N LYS A 257 -35.68 19.54 -54.61
CA LYS A 257 -36.95 19.08 -55.21
C LYS A 257 -36.94 18.09 -56.40
N SER A 258 -37.51 16.91 -56.15
CA SER A 258 -38.54 16.28 -57.01
C SER A 258 -39.42 15.33 -56.18
N GLU A 259 -40.59 15.01 -56.73
CA GLU A 259 -41.88 14.77 -56.07
C GLU A 259 -42.13 13.36 -55.48
N LYS A 260 -43.09 13.31 -54.54
CA LYS A 260 -44.02 12.21 -54.16
C LYS A 260 -43.43 10.83 -53.83
N VAL A 261 -43.69 10.36 -52.60
CA VAL A 261 -44.79 9.44 -52.23
C VAL A 261 -44.64 9.14 -50.73
N ASP A 262 -45.76 9.14 -50.02
CA ASP A 262 -45.91 8.64 -48.65
C ASP A 262 -45.30 7.25 -48.48
N SER A 263 -44.34 7.13 -47.57
CA SER A 263 -44.23 5.92 -46.76
C SER A 263 -43.65 6.28 -45.39
N GLU A 264 -44.55 6.24 -44.42
CA GLU A 264 -44.24 6.30 -43.00
C GLU A 264 -43.19 5.24 -42.66
N LYS A 265 -42.03 5.73 -42.24
CA LYS A 265 -41.22 5.23 -41.12
C LYS A 265 -41.71 3.89 -40.55
N THR A 266 -41.23 2.78 -41.10
CA THR A 266 -41.01 1.58 -40.30
C THR A 266 -39.66 1.73 -39.63
N SER A 267 -39.72 2.31 -38.42
CA SER A 267 -38.77 2.03 -37.35
C SER A 267 -38.33 0.57 -37.44
N VAL A 268 -37.01 0.37 -37.58
CA VAL A 268 -36.32 -0.93 -37.56
C VAL A 268 -36.80 -1.72 -36.35
N ALA A 269 -37.85 -2.51 -36.55
CA ALA A 269 -38.28 -3.52 -35.62
C ALA A 269 -37.14 -4.53 -35.58
N VAL A 270 -36.69 -4.89 -34.38
CA VAL A 270 -35.66 -5.91 -34.19
C VAL A 270 -36.22 -7.24 -34.70
N ILE A 271 -35.99 -7.56 -35.97
CA ILE A 271 -36.38 -8.83 -36.57
C ILE A 271 -35.40 -9.88 -36.04
N ASN A 272 -35.91 -10.82 -35.24
CA ASN A 272 -35.11 -11.90 -34.68
C ASN A 272 -34.69 -12.88 -35.80
N MET A 273 -33.52 -13.51 -35.69
CA MET A 273 -32.96 -14.44 -36.68
C MET A 273 -33.90 -15.59 -37.07
N LYS A 274 -34.82 -15.98 -36.16
CA LYS A 274 -35.89 -16.96 -36.46
C LYS A 274 -36.92 -16.40 -37.45
N GLN A 275 -37.30 -15.14 -37.29
CA GLN A 275 -38.27 -14.46 -38.16
C GLN A 275 -37.67 -14.21 -39.55
N ILE A 276 -36.37 -13.86 -39.64
CA ILE A 276 -35.67 -13.75 -40.94
C ILE A 276 -35.66 -15.11 -41.66
N ARG A 277 -35.39 -16.20 -40.94
CA ARG A 277 -35.41 -17.55 -41.52
C ARG A 277 -36.80 -17.97 -42.00
N GLU A 278 -37.84 -17.67 -41.23
CA GLU A 278 -39.23 -17.98 -41.60
C GLU A 278 -39.69 -17.15 -42.81
N LEU A 279 -39.35 -15.86 -42.85
CA LEU A 279 -39.63 -14.97 -44.00
C LEU A 279 -38.94 -15.43 -45.28
N LEU A 280 -37.67 -15.83 -45.20
CA LEU A 280 -36.92 -16.36 -46.35
C LEU A 280 -37.40 -17.76 -46.79
N ALA A 281 -38.04 -18.53 -45.89
CA ALA A 281 -38.55 -19.87 -46.18
C ALA A 281 -39.99 -19.86 -46.71
N SER A 282 -40.79 -18.85 -46.35
CA SER A 282 -42.17 -18.72 -46.82
C SER A 282 -42.20 -18.32 -48.31
N HIS A 283 -42.73 -19.20 -49.15
CA HIS A 283 -42.94 -18.92 -50.60
C HIS A 283 -44.16 -18.02 -50.87
N SER A 284 -44.76 -17.46 -49.82
CA SER A 284 -46.03 -16.73 -49.84
C SER A 284 -45.85 -15.21 -49.93
N ILE A 285 -44.62 -14.71 -49.77
CA ILE A 285 -44.28 -13.29 -49.71
C ILE A 285 -43.22 -13.03 -50.78
N GLU A 286 -43.56 -12.22 -51.79
CA GLU A 286 -42.61 -11.74 -52.78
C GLU A 286 -41.79 -10.62 -52.14
N LEU A 287 -40.50 -10.87 -51.91
CA LEU A 287 -39.55 -9.87 -51.41
C LEU A 287 -39.00 -9.07 -52.60
N ASP A 288 -38.89 -7.76 -52.45
CA ASP A 288 -38.28 -6.90 -53.47
C ASP A 288 -36.77 -6.69 -53.24
N ASP A 289 -36.09 -6.05 -54.20
CA ASP A 289 -34.65 -5.75 -54.10
C ASP A 289 -34.30 -4.87 -52.88
N SER A 290 -35.25 -4.10 -52.36
CA SER A 290 -35.06 -3.29 -51.15
C SER A 290 -35.05 -4.18 -49.91
N ASP A 291 -36.00 -5.10 -49.81
CA ASP A 291 -36.12 -6.07 -48.73
C ASP A 291 -34.89 -6.98 -48.65
N TYR A 292 -34.40 -7.49 -49.79
CA TYR A 292 -33.18 -8.30 -49.83
C TYR A 292 -31.95 -7.51 -49.37
N ARG A 293 -31.82 -6.23 -49.71
CA ARG A 293 -30.73 -5.37 -49.23
C ARG A 293 -30.82 -5.10 -47.73
N ALA A 294 -32.02 -4.85 -47.21
CA ALA A 294 -32.25 -4.66 -45.78
C ALA A 294 -31.91 -5.93 -44.98
N ILE A 295 -32.41 -7.09 -45.42
CA ILE A 295 -32.12 -8.39 -44.79
C ILE A 295 -30.61 -8.70 -44.84
N THR A 296 -29.95 -8.45 -45.96
CA THR A 296 -28.50 -8.67 -46.11
C THR A 296 -27.70 -7.80 -45.13
N THR A 297 -28.10 -6.54 -44.95
CA THR A 297 -27.46 -5.61 -44.00
C THR A 297 -27.63 -6.10 -42.57
N ILE A 298 -28.85 -6.49 -42.18
CA ILE A 298 -29.14 -7.03 -40.84
C ILE A 298 -28.35 -8.32 -40.57
N LEU A 299 -28.26 -9.22 -41.56
CA LEU A 299 -27.50 -10.46 -41.42
C LEU A 299 -25.99 -10.21 -41.30
N LEU A 300 -25.47 -9.20 -42.01
CA LEU A 300 -24.07 -8.80 -41.92
C LEU A 300 -23.76 -8.22 -40.54
N ASP A 301 -24.62 -7.34 -40.02
CA ASP A 301 -24.49 -6.78 -38.67
C ASP A 301 -24.54 -7.87 -37.60
N LEU A 302 -25.49 -8.81 -37.71
CA LEU A 302 -25.58 -9.95 -36.79
C LEU A 302 -24.34 -10.87 -36.86
N CYS A 303 -23.75 -11.02 -38.05
CA CYS A 303 -22.50 -11.78 -38.22
C CYS A 303 -21.33 -11.07 -37.53
N ASN A 304 -21.23 -9.74 -37.69
CA ASN A 304 -20.23 -8.91 -37.05
C ASN A 304 -20.37 -8.95 -35.52
N ASP A 305 -21.58 -8.84 -34.99
CA ASP A 305 -21.85 -8.95 -33.55
C ASP A 305 -21.42 -10.30 -32.98
N LYS A 306 -21.73 -11.39 -33.68
CA LYS A 306 -21.30 -12.74 -33.29
C LYS A 306 -19.78 -12.88 -33.34
N GLN A 307 -19.12 -12.25 -34.31
CA GLN A 307 -17.67 -12.24 -34.42
C GLN A 307 -17.03 -11.44 -33.27
N MET A 308 -17.61 -10.30 -32.89
CA MET A 308 -17.19 -9.51 -31.73
C MET A 308 -17.38 -10.29 -30.42
N ALA A 309 -18.55 -10.93 -30.23
CA ALA A 309 -18.81 -11.76 -29.05
C ALA A 309 -17.79 -12.92 -28.93
N LEU A 310 -17.46 -13.58 -30.05
CA LEU A 310 -16.41 -14.58 -30.09
C LEU A 310 -15.02 -14.01 -29.76
N ALA A 311 -14.70 -12.80 -30.22
CA ALA A 311 -13.45 -12.12 -29.87
C ALA A 311 -13.36 -11.82 -28.37
N HIS A 312 -14.44 -11.32 -27.76
CA HIS A 312 -14.52 -11.10 -26.32
C HIS A 312 -14.37 -12.40 -25.52
N LEU A 313 -15.06 -13.47 -25.92
CA LEU A 313 -14.91 -14.79 -25.30
C LEU A 313 -13.48 -15.32 -25.39
N ARG A 314 -12.81 -15.14 -26.54
CA ARG A 314 -11.39 -15.51 -26.70
C ARG A 314 -10.47 -14.67 -25.79
N LYS A 315 -10.70 -13.35 -25.67
CA LYS A 315 -9.93 -12.47 -24.76
C LYS A 315 -10.14 -12.90 -23.30
N ALA A 316 -11.38 -13.21 -22.91
CA ALA A 316 -11.72 -13.70 -21.56
C ALA A 316 -11.05 -15.05 -21.25
N ASN A 317 -11.12 -16.02 -22.16
CA ASN A 317 -10.46 -17.33 -22.00
C ASN A 317 -8.93 -17.18 -21.92
N LYS A 318 -8.34 -16.24 -22.66
CA LYS A 318 -6.90 -15.94 -22.55
C LYS A 318 -6.53 -15.42 -21.15
N VAL A 319 -7.34 -14.51 -20.59
CA VAL A 319 -7.14 -14.00 -19.22
C VAL A 319 -7.28 -15.12 -18.18
N LEU A 320 -8.31 -15.95 -18.30
CA LEU A 320 -8.49 -17.11 -17.43
C LEU A 320 -7.30 -18.07 -17.51
N GLY A 321 -6.81 -18.38 -18.71
CA GLY A 321 -5.62 -19.20 -18.91
C GLY A 321 -4.37 -18.61 -18.24
N THR A 322 -4.15 -17.30 -18.34
CA THR A 322 -3.01 -16.66 -17.65
C THR A 322 -3.13 -16.71 -16.13
N ARG A 323 -4.35 -16.55 -15.58
CA ARG A 323 -4.61 -16.65 -14.14
C ARG A 323 -4.43 -18.07 -13.62
N LEU A 324 -4.90 -19.06 -14.38
CA LEU A 324 -4.71 -20.48 -14.07
C LEU A 324 -3.21 -20.80 -13.98
N HIS A 325 -2.43 -20.38 -14.98
CA HIS A 325 -0.99 -20.58 -14.99
C HIS A 325 -0.27 -19.92 -13.80
N GLU A 326 -0.70 -18.72 -13.40
CA GLU A 326 -0.16 -18.03 -12.22
C GLU A 326 -0.45 -18.80 -10.93
N VAL A 327 -1.67 -19.34 -10.78
CA VAL A 327 -2.06 -20.15 -9.62
C VAL A 327 -1.29 -21.46 -9.59
N GLU A 328 -1.15 -22.16 -10.72
CA GLU A 328 -0.35 -23.38 -10.84
C GLU A 328 1.12 -23.14 -10.46
N THR A 329 1.69 -22.01 -10.91
CA THR A 329 3.06 -21.63 -10.57
C THR A 329 3.22 -21.36 -9.07
N LYS A 330 2.27 -20.64 -8.46
CA LYS A 330 2.27 -20.38 -7.01
C LYS A 330 2.17 -21.69 -6.23
N LEU A 331 1.28 -22.60 -6.63
CA LEU A 331 1.11 -23.90 -5.99
C LEU A 331 2.39 -24.74 -6.04
N SER A 332 3.05 -24.80 -7.22
CA SER A 332 4.33 -25.49 -7.38
C SER A 332 5.42 -24.91 -6.47
N ASN A 333 5.51 -23.59 -6.35
CA ASN A 333 6.45 -22.94 -5.45
C ASN A 333 6.16 -23.24 -3.97
N PHE A 334 4.90 -23.32 -3.56
CA PHE A 334 4.50 -23.73 -2.21
C PHE A 334 4.86 -25.19 -1.92
N GLU A 335 4.70 -26.10 -2.87
CA GLU A 335 5.11 -27.50 -2.72
C GLU A 335 6.63 -27.64 -2.53
N VAL A 336 7.43 -26.91 -3.31
CA VAL A 336 8.90 -26.90 -3.17
C VAL A 336 9.30 -26.33 -1.80
N ARG A 337 8.68 -25.22 -1.38
CA ARG A 337 8.98 -24.58 -0.09
C ARG A 337 8.65 -25.49 1.09
N SER A 338 7.53 -26.22 1.00
CA SER A 338 7.10 -27.21 2.01
C SER A 338 8.08 -28.38 2.15
N ARG A 339 8.73 -28.80 1.05
CA ARG A 339 9.79 -29.82 1.09
C ARG A 339 11.08 -29.30 1.71
N THR A 340 11.42 -28.02 1.51
CA THR A 340 12.63 -27.39 2.06
C THR A 340 12.51 -26.96 3.52
N SER A 341 11.29 -26.81 4.07
CA SER A 341 11.05 -26.39 5.45
C SER A 341 10.88 -27.54 6.44
N SER A 342 11.01 -28.80 6.01
CA SER A 342 10.98 -29.96 6.90
C SER A 342 12.39 -30.23 7.46
N PRO A 343 12.65 -30.02 8.76
CA PRO A 343 13.93 -30.41 9.35
C PRO A 343 13.99 -31.94 9.39
N ARG A 344 14.93 -32.52 8.64
CA ARG A 344 15.32 -33.93 8.85
C ARG A 344 15.78 -34.08 10.29
N HIS A 345 15.01 -34.81 11.09
CA HIS A 345 15.42 -35.29 12.39
C HIS A 345 16.38 -36.47 12.18
N GLU A 346 17.65 -36.18 11.93
CA GLU A 346 18.73 -37.17 12.02
C GLU A 346 19.36 -37.08 13.42
N ASN A 347 18.70 -37.72 14.39
CA ASN A 347 19.34 -38.10 15.65
C ASN A 347 20.11 -39.42 15.41
N ASN A 348 21.34 -39.33 14.93
CA ASN A 348 22.32 -40.41 15.11
C ASN A 348 23.04 -40.16 16.43
N VAL A 349 22.49 -40.71 17.51
CA VAL A 349 23.21 -40.88 18.78
C VAL A 349 23.96 -42.20 18.69
N GLU A 350 25.21 -42.13 18.27
CA GLU A 350 26.14 -43.26 18.32
C GLU A 350 26.66 -43.39 19.76
N LEU A 351 26.06 -44.31 20.52
CA LEU A 351 26.50 -44.70 21.86
C LEU A 351 27.83 -45.45 21.75
N GLN A 352 28.94 -44.76 21.98
CA GLN A 352 30.24 -45.39 22.11
C GLN A 352 30.38 -45.98 23.51
N VAL A 353 30.20 -47.29 23.62
CA VAL A 353 30.45 -48.09 24.83
C VAL A 353 31.97 -48.27 24.98
N PRO A 354 32.59 -47.95 26.14
CA PRO A 354 33.98 -48.28 26.38
C PRO A 354 34.12 -49.77 26.67
N SER A 355 35.01 -50.44 25.95
CA SER A 355 35.41 -51.82 26.24
C SER A 355 36.59 -51.87 27.23
N LYS A 356 36.36 -52.69 28.27
CA LYS A 356 37.28 -53.23 29.29
C LYS A 356 37.82 -52.31 30.38
#